data_AF-A0A7X5EB26-F1
#
_entry.id   AF-A0A7X5EB26-F1
#
_cell.length_a   1.000
_cell.length_b   1.000
_cell.length_c   1.000
_cell.angle_alpha   90.00
_cell.angle_beta   90.00
_cell.angle_gamma   90.00
#
_symmetry.space_group_name_H-M   'P 1'
#
loop_
_entity.id
_entity.type
_entity.pdbx_description
1 polymer ?
#
loop_
_entity_poly.entity_id
_entity_poly.type
_entity_poly.pdbx_seq_one_letter_code
_entity_poly.pdbx_strand_id
1 'polypeptide(L)'
;MKKQPTNPYLPSWEYIPDGEPYVFGDRLYIYGSHDKFGGEDFCVGDYAGWSASLEDLSDWRYEGIIYKREQDPFYDDSKDQRLFAPDCQRGTDGRYYLYYAFTREGIIGVAVCDTPAGQYEYYGHVHYAEGTLLGRKEEDMFQYDPGVLVDDDGRVYLYSGFCPNVEKIPSFKYLKPNPYGAMVIELEPDMVTVKEEPKFIVPCEKNAAGTRYEGHSFFEASSIRKIGETYYFIYSSELGHELCYAVSNRPDGGFRYGGTIISNGDIGYQGRTEPLNYTGTNHGSIEYINGEWFVFYHRQTNGSPYSRQGCADKIEILPDGSIPQIRMTSQGLNAAALPGIGEYGSGIACCLMGPGGACNIPAHTKLDDTHPRFTQEKGTEADKPYQYIRNLRDGAVAGYRFFDMKRLQKIAVCVRGDAEGKLLVSVSPGGEAAAEIPIARAEQWSNVEASFSVPDGERELWFTYKGDGALSLKSFELLS
;
A
#
# COMPACT_ATOMS: atom_id res chain seq x y z
N MET A 1 -4.29 8.11 -25.81
CA MET A 1 -5.28 7.37 -25.01
C MET A 1 -5.53 8.11 -23.70
N LYS A 2 -6.73 8.01 -23.12
CA LYS A 2 -6.99 8.51 -21.77
C LYS A 2 -6.09 7.75 -20.79
N LYS A 3 -5.49 8.42 -19.80
CA LYS A 3 -4.71 7.77 -18.75
C LYS A 3 -5.60 6.71 -18.07
N GLN A 4 -5.04 5.53 -17.81
CA GLN A 4 -5.76 4.46 -17.14
C GLN A 4 -5.46 4.51 -15.64
N PRO A 5 -6.42 4.17 -14.76
CA PRO A 5 -6.23 4.19 -13.30
C PRO A 5 -5.50 2.93 -12.78
N THR A 6 -4.36 2.62 -13.39
CA THR A 6 -3.50 1.45 -13.10
C THR A 6 -2.89 1.50 -11.71
N ASN A 7 -2.35 0.38 -11.23
CA ASN A 7 -1.41 0.40 -10.11
C ASN A 7 0.01 0.78 -10.58
N PRO A 8 0.77 1.59 -9.80
CA PRO A 8 0.34 2.32 -8.61
C PRO A 8 -0.65 3.43 -8.97
N TYR A 9 -1.62 3.73 -8.10
CA TYR A 9 -2.74 4.62 -8.45
C TYR A 9 -2.35 6.10 -8.55
N LEU A 10 -1.32 6.53 -7.82
CA LEU A 10 -0.74 7.87 -7.92
C LEU A 10 0.28 7.97 -9.07
N PRO A 11 0.67 9.19 -9.49
CA PRO A 11 1.76 9.35 -10.46
C PRO A 11 3.01 8.55 -10.06
N SER A 12 3.71 7.97 -11.04
CA SER A 12 4.80 7.02 -10.80
C SER A 12 6.00 7.56 -10.01
N TRP A 13 6.08 8.88 -9.84
CA TRP A 13 7.12 9.59 -9.10
C TRP A 13 6.69 9.99 -7.68
N GLU A 14 5.47 9.65 -7.28
CA GLU A 14 4.91 9.92 -5.97
C GLU A 14 4.94 8.66 -5.09
N TYR A 15 5.19 8.84 -3.80
CA TYR A 15 5.46 7.78 -2.82
C TYR A 15 4.68 8.02 -1.54
N ILE A 16 3.37 7.78 -1.61
CA ILE A 16 2.44 7.84 -0.48
C ILE A 16 2.06 6.41 -0.06
N PRO A 17 2.81 5.78 0.87
CA PRO A 17 2.38 4.55 1.52
C PRO A 17 1.40 4.80 2.65
N ASP A 18 0.98 3.72 3.30
CA ASP A 18 0.06 3.76 4.43
C ASP A 18 -1.21 4.56 4.07
N GLY A 19 -1.67 4.34 2.82
CA GLY A 19 -2.71 5.14 2.20
C GLY A 19 -4.09 4.74 2.69
N GLU A 20 -4.68 5.61 3.49
CA GLU A 20 -6.02 5.50 4.04
C GLU A 20 -7.03 6.21 3.11
N PRO A 21 -7.93 5.44 2.46
CA PRO A 21 -8.89 5.96 1.49
C PRO A 21 -10.19 6.46 2.14
N TYR A 22 -10.69 7.60 1.67
CA TYR A 22 -12.03 8.09 2.01
C TYR A 22 -12.77 8.67 0.83
N VAL A 23 -14.04 8.29 0.67
CA VAL A 23 -14.97 9.03 -0.20
C VAL A 23 -15.63 10.15 0.60
N PHE A 24 -15.25 11.40 0.30
CA PHE A 24 -15.89 12.59 0.86
C PHE A 24 -16.52 13.41 -0.27
N GLY A 25 -17.86 13.47 -0.28
CA GLY A 25 -18.60 14.13 -1.36
C GLY A 25 -18.48 13.36 -2.67
N ASP A 26 -18.00 14.03 -3.72
CA ASP A 26 -17.86 13.50 -5.08
C ASP A 26 -16.41 13.09 -5.41
N ARG A 27 -15.56 12.92 -4.39
CA ARG A 27 -14.13 12.62 -4.55
C ARG A 27 -13.66 11.53 -3.60
N LEU A 28 -12.72 10.75 -4.11
CA LEU A 28 -11.87 9.85 -3.33
C LEU A 28 -10.64 10.64 -2.87
N TYR A 29 -10.34 10.59 -1.58
CA TYR A 29 -9.15 11.17 -0.95
C TYR A 29 -8.22 10.06 -0.46
N ILE A 30 -6.92 10.32 -0.48
CA ILE A 30 -5.90 9.47 0.11
C ILE A 30 -5.10 10.30 1.11
N TYR A 31 -5.08 9.82 2.35
CA TYR A 31 -4.21 10.31 3.41
C TYR A 31 -3.16 9.22 3.64
N GLY A 32 -1.89 9.57 3.63
CA GLY A 32 -0.86 8.59 3.85
C GLY A 32 0.43 9.22 4.33
N SER A 33 1.32 8.35 4.80
CA SER A 33 2.74 8.65 4.99
C SER A 33 3.36 9.19 3.70
N HIS A 34 4.53 9.83 3.78
CA HIS A 34 5.20 10.38 2.60
C HIS A 34 6.67 9.95 2.52
N ASP A 35 6.90 8.87 1.78
CA ASP A 35 8.24 8.38 1.43
C ASP A 35 8.87 9.28 0.35
N LYS A 36 10.15 9.05 0.03
CA LYS A 36 10.81 9.67 -1.13
C LYS A 36 11.46 8.60 -1.99
N PHE A 37 11.55 8.87 -3.30
CA PHE A 37 12.36 8.03 -4.18
C PHE A 37 13.81 7.98 -3.68
N GLY A 38 14.28 6.77 -3.34
CA GLY A 38 15.62 6.57 -2.79
C GLY A 38 15.80 7.17 -1.39
N GLY A 39 14.73 7.29 -0.61
CA GLY A 39 14.79 7.67 0.79
C GLY A 39 15.71 6.76 1.61
N GLU A 40 16.30 7.32 2.67
CA GLU A 40 17.19 6.61 3.60
C GLU A 40 16.44 6.03 4.81
N ASP A 41 15.20 6.46 5.04
CA ASP A 41 14.31 5.97 6.09
C ASP A 41 12.83 6.13 5.65
N PHE A 42 11.91 5.59 6.45
CA PHE A 42 10.47 5.70 6.25
C PHE A 42 9.97 7.15 6.40
N CYS A 43 9.01 7.53 5.57
CA CYS A 43 8.14 8.69 5.73
C CYS A 43 8.89 10.02 5.96
N VAL A 44 9.98 10.25 5.22
CA VAL A 44 10.83 11.44 5.40
C VAL A 44 10.15 12.78 5.03
N GLY A 45 9.02 12.73 4.32
CA GLY A 45 8.20 13.88 3.93
C GLY A 45 7.13 14.25 4.95
N ASP A 46 6.51 15.42 4.74
CA ASP A 46 5.29 15.83 5.45
C ASP A 46 4.05 15.29 4.72
N TYR A 47 2.87 15.32 5.35
CA TYR A 47 1.68 14.75 4.73
C TYR A 47 1.23 15.52 3.49
N ALA A 48 1.23 14.81 2.37
CA ALA A 48 0.70 15.26 1.09
C ALA A 48 -0.71 14.72 0.88
N GLY A 49 -1.65 15.60 0.55
CA GLY A 49 -3.01 15.20 0.19
C GLY A 49 -3.14 14.92 -1.31
N TRP A 50 -3.88 13.87 -1.66
CA TRP A 50 -4.24 13.56 -3.04
C TRP A 50 -5.72 13.21 -3.13
N SER A 51 -6.37 13.63 -4.21
CA SER A 51 -7.76 13.23 -4.47
C SER A 51 -8.07 13.03 -5.94
N ALA A 52 -9.04 12.16 -6.25
CA ALA A 52 -9.56 11.96 -7.59
C ALA A 52 -11.08 12.16 -7.60
N SER A 53 -11.62 12.63 -8.72
CA SER A 53 -13.08 12.62 -8.91
C SER A 53 -13.56 11.17 -8.98
N LEU A 54 -14.72 10.88 -8.38
CA LEU A 54 -15.34 9.58 -8.56
C LEU A 54 -15.66 9.28 -10.03
N GLU A 55 -15.87 10.30 -10.88
CA GLU A 55 -16.10 10.10 -12.31
C GLU A 55 -14.82 9.77 -13.09
N ASP A 56 -13.64 10.02 -12.51
CA ASP A 56 -12.35 9.79 -13.15
C ASP A 56 -11.22 9.50 -12.15
N LEU A 57 -11.10 8.23 -11.76
CA LEU A 57 -10.04 7.75 -10.85
C LEU A 57 -8.63 7.72 -11.50
N SER A 58 -8.50 8.13 -12.76
CA SER A 58 -7.20 8.22 -13.45
C SER A 58 -6.51 9.58 -13.25
N ASP A 59 -7.28 10.62 -12.90
CA ASP A 59 -6.84 12.00 -12.81
C ASP A 59 -6.78 12.49 -11.36
N TRP A 60 -5.67 12.13 -10.71
CA TRP A 60 -5.38 12.51 -9.34
C TRP A 60 -4.89 13.96 -9.25
N ARG A 61 -5.57 14.76 -8.43
CA ARG A 61 -5.19 16.12 -8.04
C ARG A 61 -4.28 16.07 -6.82
N TYR A 62 -3.14 16.72 -6.92
CA TYR A 62 -2.29 17.03 -5.77
C TYR A 62 -2.92 18.17 -4.98
N GLU A 63 -3.27 17.92 -3.73
CA GLU A 63 -3.92 18.90 -2.84
C GLU A 63 -2.90 19.77 -2.07
N GLY A 64 -1.61 19.49 -2.24
CA GLY A 64 -0.54 20.16 -1.51
C GLY A 64 -0.07 19.36 -0.29
N ILE A 65 0.88 19.95 0.44
CA ILE A 65 1.21 19.49 1.80
C ILE A 65 0.08 19.98 2.70
N ILE A 66 -0.70 19.03 3.22
CA ILE A 66 -1.91 19.31 4.01
C ILE A 66 -1.59 19.47 5.50
N TYR A 67 -0.49 18.87 5.98
CA TYR A 67 -0.02 19.00 7.36
C TYR A 67 1.49 18.80 7.43
N LYS A 68 2.16 19.63 8.23
CA LYS A 68 3.60 19.61 8.45
C LYS A 68 3.92 19.25 9.90
N ARG A 69 4.97 18.46 10.09
CA ARG A 69 5.41 18.02 11.43
C ARG A 69 5.68 19.20 12.37
N GLU A 70 6.21 20.30 11.83
CA GLU A 70 6.59 21.49 12.61
C GLU A 70 5.39 22.27 13.15
N GLN A 71 4.17 21.97 12.70
CA GLN A 71 2.95 22.55 13.28
C GLN A 71 2.64 21.96 14.66
N ASP A 72 3.17 20.77 14.97
CA ASP A 72 2.97 20.11 16.25
C ASP A 72 3.96 20.65 17.32
N PRO A 73 3.49 21.11 18.49
CA PRO A 73 4.37 21.57 19.58
C PRO A 73 5.28 20.49 20.19
N PHE A 74 5.02 19.20 19.96
CA PHE A 74 5.92 18.09 20.32
C PHE A 74 7.07 17.90 19.34
N TYR A 75 7.04 18.59 18.19
CA TYR A 75 8.10 18.50 17.21
C TYR A 75 9.44 18.98 17.75
N ASP A 76 10.46 18.14 17.58
CA ASP A 76 11.84 18.42 17.91
C ASP A 76 12.74 17.96 16.76
N ASP A 77 13.31 18.93 16.05
CA ASP A 77 14.20 18.73 14.90
C ASP A 77 15.41 17.84 15.25
N SER A 78 15.84 17.81 16.51
CA SER A 78 16.96 16.98 16.96
C SER A 78 16.64 15.49 17.08
N LYS A 79 15.35 15.11 17.03
CA LYS A 79 14.88 13.74 17.22
C LYS A 79 14.56 13.00 15.91
N ASP A 80 14.69 13.66 14.77
CA ASP A 80 14.35 13.13 13.45
C ASP A 80 12.93 12.54 13.36
N GLN A 81 11.98 13.19 14.03
CA GLN A 81 10.58 12.75 14.06
C GLN A 81 9.96 12.81 12.66
N ARG A 82 9.28 11.73 12.29
CA ARG A 82 8.51 11.60 11.05
C ARG A 82 7.04 11.39 11.37
N LEU A 83 6.20 11.77 10.40
CA LEU A 83 4.76 11.60 10.44
C LEU A 83 4.37 10.26 9.81
N PHE A 84 3.85 9.33 10.62
CA PHE A 84 3.50 7.97 10.20
C PHE A 84 1.99 7.74 10.18
N ALA A 85 1.56 7.04 9.11
CA ALA A 85 0.29 6.33 8.98
C ALA A 85 -0.93 7.13 9.45
N PRO A 86 -1.29 8.21 8.74
CA PRO A 86 -2.43 9.01 9.15
C PRO A 86 -3.76 8.33 8.81
N ASP A 87 -4.77 8.58 9.65
CA ASP A 87 -6.18 8.33 9.32
C ASP A 87 -6.96 9.64 9.46
N CYS A 88 -7.96 9.84 8.60
CA CYS A 88 -8.81 11.02 8.61
C CYS A 88 -10.28 10.65 8.80
N GLN A 89 -10.96 11.30 9.75
CA GLN A 89 -12.40 11.13 9.91
C GLN A 89 -13.13 12.46 10.05
N ARG A 90 -14.36 12.53 9.50
CA ARG A 90 -15.22 13.69 9.72
C ARG A 90 -15.92 13.57 11.08
N GLY A 91 -15.64 14.50 11.98
CA GLY A 91 -16.27 14.57 13.29
C GLY A 91 -17.76 14.92 13.22
N THR A 92 -18.43 14.80 14.37
CA THR A 92 -19.88 15.12 14.50
C THR A 92 -20.18 16.61 14.30
N ASP A 93 -19.17 17.48 14.43
CA ASP A 93 -19.24 18.91 14.13
C ASP A 93 -19.03 19.25 12.65
N GLY A 94 -18.78 18.25 11.80
CA GLY A 94 -18.58 18.40 10.36
C GLY A 94 -17.15 18.76 9.94
N ARG A 95 -16.22 18.95 10.88
CA ARG A 95 -14.80 19.16 10.57
C ARG A 95 -14.08 17.83 10.34
N TYR A 96 -12.91 17.88 9.72
CA TYR A 96 -12.09 16.74 9.37
C TYR A 96 -10.88 16.66 10.30
N TYR A 97 -10.70 15.52 10.95
CA TYR A 97 -9.65 15.27 11.93
C TYR A 97 -8.66 14.26 11.38
N LEU A 98 -7.40 14.64 11.28
CA LEU A 98 -6.28 13.82 10.81
C LEU A 98 -5.48 13.36 12.03
N TYR A 99 -5.57 12.06 12.33
CA TYR A 99 -4.81 11.43 13.40
C TYR A 99 -3.48 10.94 12.86
N TYR A 100 -2.42 11.04 13.66
CA TYR A 100 -1.07 10.63 13.26
C TYR A 100 -0.21 10.21 14.45
N ALA A 101 0.85 9.46 14.16
CA ALA A 101 1.88 9.14 15.15
C ALA A 101 3.23 9.75 14.73
N PHE A 102 3.96 10.29 15.70
CA PHE A 102 5.38 10.55 15.51
C PHE A 102 6.19 9.27 15.70
N THR A 103 7.18 9.08 14.83
CA THR A 103 8.15 7.98 14.94
C THR A 103 8.71 7.90 16.36
N ARG A 104 8.56 6.73 16.99
CA ARG A 104 9.11 6.37 18.32
C ARG A 104 8.56 7.16 19.52
N GLU A 105 7.56 8.03 19.33
CA GLU A 105 7.00 8.81 20.45
C GLU A 105 5.93 8.03 21.21
N GLY A 106 5.14 7.18 20.56
CA GLY A 106 4.15 6.34 21.25
C GLY A 106 2.92 7.07 21.75
N ILE A 107 2.58 8.20 21.13
CA ILE A 107 1.40 9.04 21.38
C ILE A 107 0.71 9.34 20.04
N ILE A 108 -0.58 9.68 20.08
CA ILE A 108 -1.35 10.06 18.89
C ILE A 108 -1.60 11.56 18.90
N GLY A 109 -1.14 12.24 17.85
CA GLY A 109 -1.46 13.63 17.55
C GLY A 109 -2.69 13.73 16.64
N VAL A 110 -3.37 14.86 16.69
CA VAL A 110 -4.55 15.17 15.88
C VAL A 110 -4.39 16.57 15.29
N ALA A 111 -4.63 16.69 14.00
CA ALA A 111 -4.78 17.95 13.29
C ALA A 111 -6.21 18.08 12.76
N VAL A 112 -6.69 19.31 12.55
CA VAL A 112 -8.09 19.56 12.13
C VAL A 112 -8.16 20.52 10.94
N CYS A 113 -9.13 20.29 10.05
CA CYS A 113 -9.45 21.16 8.92
C CYS A 113 -10.96 21.25 8.71
N ASP A 114 -11.46 22.36 8.14
CA ASP A 114 -12.88 22.51 7.78
C ASP A 114 -13.24 21.77 6.47
N THR A 115 -12.23 21.29 5.73
CA THR A 115 -12.39 20.63 4.43
C THR A 115 -11.59 19.32 4.39
N PRO A 116 -11.99 18.33 3.56
CA PRO A 116 -11.30 17.04 3.48
C PRO A 116 -9.85 17.17 2.98
N ALA A 117 -9.55 18.17 2.16
CA ALA A 117 -8.18 18.50 1.80
C ALA A 117 -8.02 20.00 1.78
N GLY A 118 -7.31 20.50 2.80
CA GLY A 118 -6.98 21.90 3.00
C GLY A 118 -5.70 22.01 3.83
N GLN A 119 -5.50 23.13 4.50
CA GLN A 119 -4.44 23.25 5.50
C GLN A 119 -4.99 22.77 6.84
N TYR A 120 -4.55 21.60 7.28
CA TYR A 120 -4.82 21.12 8.62
C TYR A 120 -3.95 21.87 9.60
N GLU A 121 -4.50 22.17 10.77
CA GLU A 121 -3.79 22.81 11.86
C GLU A 121 -3.73 21.88 13.06
N TYR A 122 -2.64 21.97 13.83
CA TYR A 122 -2.52 21.20 15.07
C TYR A 122 -3.74 21.44 15.96
N TYR A 123 -4.37 20.35 16.38
CA TYR A 123 -5.57 20.39 17.22
C TYR A 123 -5.27 19.95 18.65
N GLY A 124 -4.51 18.87 18.82
CA GLY A 124 -4.18 18.33 20.13
C GLY A 124 -3.47 16.98 20.05
N HIS A 125 -3.17 16.43 21.22
CA HIS A 125 -2.81 15.03 21.38
C HIS A 125 -3.91 14.31 22.14
N VAL A 126 -4.12 13.04 21.85
CA VAL A 126 -5.10 12.23 22.59
C VAL A 126 -4.68 12.16 24.06
N HIS A 127 -5.59 12.51 24.96
CA HIS A 127 -5.30 12.64 26.39
C HIS A 127 -6.47 12.17 27.26
N TYR A 128 -6.16 11.76 28.48
CA TYR A 128 -7.16 11.50 29.51
C TYR A 128 -7.78 12.80 30.02
N ALA A 129 -8.93 12.73 30.70
CA ALA A 129 -9.66 13.91 31.17
C ALA A 129 -8.83 14.82 32.10
N GLU A 130 -7.87 14.25 32.85
CA GLU A 130 -6.93 14.98 33.70
C GLU A 130 -5.77 15.65 32.94
N GLY A 131 -5.67 15.46 31.62
CA GLY A 131 -4.69 16.08 30.73
C GLY A 131 -3.41 15.27 30.48
N THR A 132 -3.25 14.10 31.12
CA THR A 132 -2.14 13.18 30.79
C THR A 132 -2.33 12.61 29.40
N LEU A 133 -1.30 12.62 28.55
CA LEU A 133 -1.39 12.05 27.20
C LEU A 133 -1.57 10.53 27.25
N LEU A 134 -2.38 10.00 26.34
CA LEU A 134 -2.46 8.56 26.10
C LEU A 134 -1.12 8.06 25.55
N GLY A 135 -0.56 7.01 26.16
CA GLY A 135 0.80 6.52 25.88
C GLY A 135 1.86 7.02 26.88
N ARG A 136 1.44 7.68 27.97
CA ARG A 136 2.34 8.25 29.00
C ARG A 136 2.05 7.79 30.42
N LYS A 137 0.91 7.18 30.72
CA LYS A 137 0.70 6.50 32.00
C LYS A 137 1.60 5.26 32.10
N GLU A 138 1.83 4.76 33.31
CA GLU A 138 2.72 3.61 33.52
C GLU A 138 2.15 2.33 32.88
N GLU A 139 0.82 2.21 32.90
CA GLU A 139 0.01 1.14 32.35
C GLU A 139 -0.29 1.30 30.85
N ASP A 140 0.01 2.46 30.26
CA ASP A 140 -0.25 2.71 28.85
C ASP A 140 0.70 1.89 27.98
N MET A 141 0.16 1.40 26.86
CA MET A 141 0.95 0.77 25.81
C MET A 141 1.34 1.79 24.75
N PHE A 142 2.40 1.48 23.99
CA PHE A 142 2.86 2.29 22.87
C PHE A 142 1.75 2.48 21.82
N GLN A 143 1.40 3.72 21.53
CA GLN A 143 0.40 4.08 20.51
C GLN A 143 1.06 4.22 19.13
N TYR A 144 0.42 3.70 18.09
CA TYR A 144 0.96 3.64 16.74
C TYR A 144 -0.14 3.35 15.72
N ASP A 145 0.08 3.75 14.47
CA ASP A 145 -0.80 3.50 13.31
C ASP A 145 -2.30 3.67 13.65
N PRO A 146 -2.76 4.92 13.87
CA PRO A 146 -4.14 5.19 14.27
C PRO A 146 -5.13 4.82 13.16
N GLY A 147 -6.24 4.21 13.55
CA GLY A 147 -7.47 4.08 12.75
C GLY A 147 -8.64 4.71 13.50
N VAL A 148 -9.57 5.40 12.84
CA VAL A 148 -10.61 6.21 13.49
C VAL A 148 -11.98 6.00 12.86
N LEU A 149 -12.95 5.73 13.73
CA LEU A 149 -14.36 5.61 13.38
C LEU A 149 -15.17 6.67 14.13
N VAL A 150 -15.98 7.42 13.39
CA VAL A 150 -17.13 8.14 13.94
C VAL A 150 -18.36 7.34 13.52
N ASP A 151 -19.00 6.69 14.49
CA ASP A 151 -20.11 5.78 14.24
C ASP A 151 -21.44 6.54 14.01
N ASP A 152 -22.46 5.85 13.53
CA ASP A 152 -23.76 6.43 13.18
C ASP A 152 -24.49 7.06 14.38
N ASP A 153 -24.16 6.61 15.61
CA ASP A 153 -24.69 7.17 16.86
C ASP A 153 -23.86 8.36 17.39
N GLY A 154 -22.83 8.79 16.65
CA GLY A 154 -21.95 9.90 16.97
C GLY A 154 -20.83 9.55 17.95
N ARG A 155 -20.68 8.28 18.36
CA ARG A 155 -19.55 7.84 19.18
C ARG A 155 -18.28 7.76 18.36
N VAL A 156 -17.15 8.04 19.01
CA VAL A 156 -15.84 8.14 18.37
C VAL A 156 -14.95 7.05 18.92
N TYR A 157 -14.32 6.29 18.03
CA TYR A 157 -13.41 5.20 18.38
C TYR A 157 -12.07 5.39 17.69
N LEU A 158 -11.01 5.39 18.50
CA LEU A 158 -9.63 5.33 18.04
C LEU A 158 -9.12 3.90 18.19
N TYR A 159 -8.56 3.35 17.13
CA TYR A 159 -7.88 2.08 17.07
C TYR A 159 -6.39 2.34 16.93
N SER A 160 -5.55 1.61 17.67
CA SER A 160 -4.11 1.86 17.71
C SER A 160 -3.37 0.65 18.25
N GLY A 161 -2.10 0.51 17.89
CA GLY A 161 -1.21 -0.45 18.51
C GLY A 161 -0.03 -0.87 17.64
N PHE A 162 1.00 -1.35 18.30
CA PHE A 162 2.18 -1.92 17.67
C PHE A 162 2.64 -3.16 18.44
N CYS A 163 2.70 -4.30 17.76
CA CYS A 163 2.96 -5.59 18.37
C CYS A 163 4.05 -6.42 17.67
N PRO A 164 5.29 -5.93 17.59
CA PRO A 164 6.40 -6.75 17.16
C PRO A 164 6.73 -7.83 18.19
N ASN A 165 7.12 -9.00 17.69
CA ASN A 165 7.75 -10.00 18.53
C ASN A 165 9.17 -9.57 18.89
N VAL A 166 9.33 -8.92 20.05
CA VAL A 166 10.61 -8.39 20.55
C VAL A 166 11.67 -9.45 20.85
N GLU A 167 11.31 -10.74 20.89
CA GLU A 167 12.29 -11.83 20.98
C GLU A 167 12.93 -12.10 19.61
N LYS A 168 12.14 -11.99 18.53
CA LYS A 168 12.62 -12.08 17.14
C LYS A 168 13.26 -10.77 16.67
N ILE A 169 12.76 -9.63 17.14
CA ILE A 169 13.20 -8.29 16.74
C ILE A 169 13.54 -7.44 17.98
N PRO A 170 14.70 -7.68 18.64
CA PRO A 170 15.05 -7.02 19.90
C PRO A 170 15.19 -5.50 19.80
N SER A 171 15.40 -4.97 18.59
CA SER A 171 15.51 -3.53 18.35
C SER A 171 14.26 -2.78 18.77
N PHE A 172 13.07 -3.37 18.81
CA PHE A 172 11.85 -2.67 19.24
C PHE A 172 11.62 -2.64 20.76
N LYS A 173 12.47 -3.31 21.56
CA LYS A 173 12.26 -3.41 23.01
C LYS A 173 12.19 -2.07 23.73
N TYR A 174 12.91 -1.06 23.25
CA TYR A 174 12.95 0.27 23.88
C TYR A 174 11.62 1.04 23.75
N LEU A 175 10.78 0.68 22.78
CA LEU A 175 9.46 1.30 22.56
C LEU A 175 8.41 0.83 23.55
N LYS A 176 8.68 -0.24 24.33
CA LYS A 176 7.68 -0.92 25.16
C LYS A 176 6.40 -1.26 24.35
N PRO A 177 6.54 -2.01 23.24
CA PRO A 177 5.40 -2.36 22.39
C PRO A 177 4.35 -3.14 23.17
N ASN A 178 3.11 -3.06 22.71
CA ASN A 178 2.00 -3.76 23.32
C ASN A 178 2.18 -5.28 23.17
N PRO A 179 2.19 -6.09 24.24
CA PRO A 179 2.28 -7.55 24.12
C PRO A 179 0.91 -8.22 23.92
N TYR A 180 -0.20 -7.47 23.95
CA TYR A 180 -1.55 -8.02 23.98
C TYR A 180 -2.27 -8.05 22.62
N GLY A 181 -2.32 -6.92 21.90
CA GLY A 181 -3.04 -6.86 20.62
C GLY A 181 -3.21 -5.49 19.98
N ALA A 182 -4.14 -5.38 19.04
CA ALA A 182 -4.71 -4.09 18.66
C ALA A 182 -5.58 -3.57 19.81
N MET A 183 -5.58 -2.25 20.02
CA MET A 183 -6.39 -1.57 21.02
C MET A 183 -7.50 -0.76 20.36
N VAL A 184 -8.61 -0.59 21.09
CA VAL A 184 -9.66 0.39 20.81
C VAL A 184 -9.87 1.27 22.03
N ILE A 185 -10.03 2.56 21.81
CA ILE A 185 -10.25 3.61 22.80
C ILE A 185 -11.50 4.37 22.38
N GLU A 186 -12.49 4.52 23.26
CA GLU A 186 -13.61 5.43 22.99
C GLU A 186 -13.18 6.85 23.38
N LEU A 187 -13.41 7.80 22.47
CA LEU A 187 -13.14 9.22 22.68
C LEU A 187 -14.44 9.98 22.93
N GLU A 188 -14.32 11.12 23.59
CA GLU A 188 -15.40 12.11 23.63
C GLU A 188 -15.61 12.73 22.24
N PRO A 189 -16.78 13.38 22.00
CA PRO A 189 -17.07 14.03 20.72
C PRO A 189 -16.09 15.15 20.32
N ASP A 190 -15.21 15.58 21.23
CA ASP A 190 -14.15 16.55 20.96
C ASP A 190 -12.97 15.95 20.18
N MET A 191 -12.98 14.64 19.90
CA MET A 191 -12.01 13.89 19.10
C MET A 191 -10.63 13.70 19.75
N VAL A 192 -10.39 14.16 20.99
CA VAL A 192 -9.06 14.05 21.64
C VAL A 192 -9.11 13.59 23.09
N THR A 193 -10.25 13.71 23.77
CA THR A 193 -10.37 13.29 25.17
C THR A 193 -10.76 11.81 25.25
N VAL A 194 -9.98 11.01 25.97
CA VAL A 194 -10.31 9.61 26.27
C VAL A 194 -11.55 9.53 27.16
N LYS A 195 -12.57 8.83 26.69
CA LYS A 195 -13.82 8.55 27.41
C LYS A 195 -13.80 7.19 28.10
N GLU A 196 -13.36 6.16 27.39
CA GLU A 196 -13.15 4.82 27.96
C GLU A 196 -11.70 4.37 27.70
N GLU A 197 -11.09 3.73 28.71
CA GLU A 197 -9.72 3.23 28.65
C GLU A 197 -9.52 2.17 27.54
N PRO A 198 -8.28 1.98 27.05
CA PRO A 198 -7.99 1.03 25.98
C PRO A 198 -8.47 -0.41 26.26
N LYS A 199 -9.13 -1.01 25.27
CA LYS A 199 -9.54 -2.43 25.26
C LYS A 199 -8.82 -3.18 24.14
N PHE A 200 -8.40 -4.42 24.36
CA PHE A 200 -7.78 -5.23 23.32
C PHE A 200 -8.82 -5.95 22.45
N ILE A 201 -8.65 -5.89 21.13
CA ILE A 201 -9.65 -6.40 20.16
C ILE A 201 -9.15 -7.51 19.24
N VAL A 202 -7.86 -7.53 18.89
CA VAL A 202 -7.23 -8.55 18.03
C VAL A 202 -5.89 -8.95 18.65
N PRO A 203 -5.60 -10.23 18.88
CA PRO A 203 -4.42 -10.65 19.63
C PRO A 203 -3.11 -10.50 18.84
N CYS A 204 -2.04 -10.23 19.56
CA CYS A 204 -0.65 -10.37 19.13
C CYS A 204 -0.22 -11.83 18.95
N GLU A 205 0.92 -12.05 18.30
CA GLU A 205 1.55 -13.38 18.09
C GLU A 205 1.57 -14.23 19.37
N LYS A 206 2.05 -13.65 20.48
CA LYS A 206 2.19 -14.37 21.76
C LYS A 206 0.87 -14.89 22.34
N ASN A 207 -0.25 -14.30 21.95
CA ASN A 207 -1.59 -14.65 22.44
C ASN A 207 -2.47 -15.29 21.35
N ALA A 208 -1.94 -15.51 20.15
CA ALA A 208 -2.70 -16.02 19.02
C ALA A 208 -2.71 -17.54 18.91
N ALA A 209 -1.77 -18.24 19.54
CA ALA A 209 -1.66 -19.71 19.50
C ALA A 209 -2.96 -20.40 19.95
N GLY A 210 -3.45 -21.34 19.15
CA GLY A 210 -4.72 -22.05 19.37
C GLY A 210 -5.97 -21.23 19.06
N THR A 211 -5.82 -20.01 18.54
CA THR A 211 -6.93 -19.16 18.07
C THR A 211 -6.97 -19.12 16.55
N ARG A 212 -8.05 -18.56 15.99
CA ARG A 212 -8.16 -18.29 14.54
C ARG A 212 -7.15 -17.28 13.99
N TYR A 213 -6.42 -16.58 14.87
CA TYR A 213 -5.42 -15.60 14.49
C TYR A 213 -4.00 -16.20 14.40
N GLU A 214 -3.83 -17.48 14.73
CA GLU A 214 -2.52 -18.15 14.65
C GLU A 214 -1.94 -18.05 13.23
N GLY A 215 -0.73 -17.50 13.11
CA GLY A 215 -0.05 -17.26 11.83
C GLY A 215 -0.45 -15.97 11.12
N HIS A 216 -1.46 -15.26 11.63
CA HIS A 216 -2.00 -14.02 11.05
C HIS A 216 -2.36 -13.01 12.15
N SER A 217 -1.63 -13.02 13.26
CA SER A 217 -1.92 -12.19 14.42
C SER A 217 -1.55 -10.72 14.19
N PHE A 218 -2.06 -9.81 15.01
CA PHE A 218 -1.87 -8.37 14.82
C PHE A 218 -0.41 -7.95 14.98
N PHE A 219 0.08 -7.12 14.04
CA PHE A 219 1.37 -6.45 14.13
C PHE A 219 1.22 -4.93 14.17
N GLU A 220 0.56 -4.31 13.18
CA GLU A 220 0.37 -2.85 13.05
C GLU A 220 -0.78 -2.51 12.09
N ALA A 221 -0.85 -1.25 11.61
CA ALA A 221 -1.76 -0.78 10.57
C ALA A 221 -3.26 -0.87 10.90
N SER A 222 -3.67 -0.35 12.06
CA SER A 222 -5.09 -0.39 12.45
C SER A 222 -5.93 0.45 11.49
N SER A 223 -6.92 -0.16 10.83
CA SER A 223 -7.92 0.56 10.05
C SER A 223 -9.30 -0.07 10.22
N ILE A 224 -10.36 0.73 10.18
CA ILE A 224 -11.71 0.31 10.54
C ILE A 224 -12.73 0.80 9.52
N ARG A 225 -13.67 -0.07 9.15
CA ARG A 225 -14.84 0.29 8.33
C ARG A 225 -16.11 -0.27 8.95
N LYS A 226 -17.20 0.49 8.86
CA LYS A 226 -18.53 -0.02 9.17
C LYS A 226 -19.28 -0.25 7.86
N ILE A 227 -19.81 -1.46 7.69
CA ILE A 227 -20.55 -1.88 6.50
C ILE A 227 -21.87 -2.49 6.99
N GLY A 228 -22.96 -1.71 6.86
CA GLY A 228 -24.22 -2.02 7.53
C GLY A 228 -24.00 -2.12 9.04
N GLU A 229 -24.37 -3.24 9.64
CA GLU A 229 -24.23 -3.49 11.08
C GLU A 229 -22.89 -4.15 11.47
N THR A 230 -21.99 -4.36 10.50
CA THR A 230 -20.74 -5.09 10.72
C THR A 230 -19.54 -4.16 10.65
N TYR A 231 -18.65 -4.29 11.63
CA TYR A 231 -17.37 -3.59 11.71
C TYR A 231 -16.28 -4.50 11.15
N TYR A 232 -15.52 -3.99 10.18
CA TYR A 232 -14.39 -4.63 9.53
C TYR A 232 -13.12 -3.93 10.00
N PHE A 233 -12.36 -4.60 10.84
CA PHE A 233 -11.05 -4.14 11.29
C PHE A 233 -9.97 -4.75 10.39
N ILE A 234 -9.33 -3.90 9.58
CA ILE A 234 -8.23 -4.22 8.69
C ILE A 234 -6.92 -3.98 9.44
N TYR A 235 -5.95 -4.87 9.25
CA TYR A 235 -4.64 -4.76 9.91
C TYR A 235 -3.53 -5.49 9.15
N SER A 236 -2.28 -5.12 9.43
CA SER A 236 -1.10 -5.85 8.96
C SER A 236 -0.70 -6.92 9.96
N SER A 237 -0.50 -8.14 9.49
CA SER A 237 -0.23 -9.29 10.35
C SER A 237 1.24 -9.40 10.75
N GLU A 238 1.55 -10.30 11.69
CA GLU A 238 2.92 -10.68 12.07
C GLU A 238 3.82 -11.12 10.91
N LEU A 239 3.24 -11.48 9.76
CA LEU A 239 3.97 -11.82 8.55
C LEU A 239 4.50 -10.57 7.81
N GLY A 240 3.94 -9.40 8.11
CA GLY A 240 4.33 -8.07 7.60
C GLY A 240 3.90 -7.78 6.16
N HIS A 241 3.81 -8.80 5.30
CA HIS A 241 3.57 -8.64 3.87
C HIS A 241 2.10 -8.62 3.45
N GLU A 242 1.16 -8.72 4.38
CA GLU A 242 -0.26 -8.91 4.07
C GLU A 242 -1.18 -7.99 4.86
N LEU A 243 -2.32 -7.68 4.26
CA LEU A 243 -3.46 -7.09 4.95
C LEU A 243 -4.49 -8.17 5.24
N CYS A 244 -4.83 -8.27 6.51
CA CYS A 244 -5.82 -9.15 7.07
C CYS A 244 -7.05 -8.35 7.51
N TYR A 245 -8.15 -9.04 7.79
CA TYR A 245 -9.30 -8.41 8.44
C TYR A 245 -9.92 -9.29 9.52
N ALA A 246 -10.61 -8.63 10.44
CA ALA A 246 -11.47 -9.24 11.43
C ALA A 246 -12.83 -8.53 11.47
N VAL A 247 -13.90 -9.27 11.75
CA VAL A 247 -15.27 -8.73 11.77
C VAL A 247 -15.91 -8.78 13.15
N SER A 248 -16.70 -7.78 13.49
CA SER A 248 -17.51 -7.74 14.69
C SER A 248 -18.87 -7.09 14.44
N ASN A 249 -19.85 -7.35 15.31
CA ASN A 249 -21.10 -6.59 15.39
C ASN A 249 -21.05 -5.48 16.45
N ARG A 250 -19.85 -5.19 16.98
CA ARG A 250 -19.57 -4.12 17.92
C ARG A 250 -18.27 -3.42 17.52
N PRO A 251 -18.16 -2.09 17.71
CA PRO A 251 -16.94 -1.37 17.39
C PRO A 251 -15.81 -1.67 18.38
N ASP A 252 -16.13 -2.06 19.62
CA ASP A 252 -15.20 -2.07 20.74
C ASP A 252 -14.75 -3.47 21.22
N GLY A 253 -15.04 -4.52 20.45
CA GLY A 253 -14.62 -5.87 20.79
C GLY A 253 -15.36 -6.97 20.05
N GLY A 254 -15.02 -8.23 20.32
CA GLY A 254 -15.67 -9.40 19.70
C GLY A 254 -15.17 -9.73 18.29
N PHE A 255 -14.14 -9.04 17.80
CA PHE A 255 -13.60 -9.21 16.46
C PHE A 255 -13.16 -10.63 16.17
N ARG A 256 -13.58 -11.13 15.00
CA ARG A 256 -13.27 -12.45 14.49
C ARG A 256 -12.49 -12.40 13.19
N TYR A 257 -11.29 -12.98 13.16
CA TYR A 257 -10.49 -13.16 11.95
C TYR A 257 -11.34 -13.65 10.79
N GLY A 258 -11.27 -12.93 9.67
CA GLY A 258 -11.97 -13.22 8.43
C GLY A 258 -11.07 -13.77 7.34
N GLY A 259 -9.76 -13.46 7.37
CA GLY A 259 -8.78 -13.94 6.39
C GLY A 259 -7.81 -12.85 5.94
N THR A 260 -6.91 -13.23 5.05
CA THR A 260 -6.04 -12.32 4.30
C THR A 260 -6.83 -11.73 3.12
N ILE A 261 -6.86 -10.40 2.99
CA ILE A 261 -7.45 -9.73 1.82
C ILE A 261 -6.44 -9.73 0.67
N ILE A 262 -5.21 -9.30 0.94
CA ILE A 262 -4.17 -9.17 -0.07
C ILE A 262 -2.78 -9.33 0.55
N SER A 263 -1.84 -9.87 -0.23
CA SER A 263 -0.46 -10.09 0.17
C SER A 263 0.48 -9.53 -0.89
N ASN A 264 1.50 -8.78 -0.48
CA ASN A 264 2.59 -8.41 -1.38
C ASN A 264 3.24 -9.71 -1.88
N GLY A 265 3.13 -9.98 -3.17
CA GLY A 265 3.63 -11.21 -3.78
C GLY A 265 2.66 -12.39 -3.80
N ASP A 266 1.36 -12.18 -3.55
CA ASP A 266 0.30 -13.19 -3.64
C ASP A 266 0.48 -14.42 -2.72
N ILE A 267 1.28 -14.31 -1.64
CA ILE A 267 1.46 -15.41 -0.67
C ILE A 267 0.12 -15.74 -0.01
N GLY A 268 -0.22 -17.02 0.10
CA GLY A 268 -1.50 -17.53 0.61
C GLY A 268 -2.54 -17.79 -0.50
N TYR A 269 -2.52 -17.01 -1.58
CA TYR A 269 -3.53 -17.12 -2.64
C TYR A 269 -3.44 -18.48 -3.32
N GLN A 270 -4.51 -19.27 -3.22
CA GLN A 270 -4.58 -20.65 -3.71
C GLN A 270 -3.43 -21.55 -3.19
N GLY A 271 -2.99 -21.31 -1.94
CA GLY A 271 -1.93 -22.09 -1.29
C GLY A 271 -0.52 -21.73 -1.73
N ARG A 272 -0.32 -20.59 -2.41
CA ARG A 272 1.01 -20.12 -2.83
C ARG A 272 1.91 -19.82 -1.62
N THR A 273 3.13 -20.37 -1.65
CA THR A 273 4.18 -20.07 -0.65
C THR A 273 5.27 -19.15 -1.20
N GLU A 274 5.59 -19.27 -2.49
CA GLU A 274 6.64 -18.47 -3.13
C GLU A 274 6.11 -17.11 -3.60
N PRO A 275 6.77 -16.00 -3.23
CA PRO A 275 6.32 -14.66 -3.58
C PRO A 275 6.49 -14.37 -5.09
N LEU A 276 5.47 -13.78 -5.69
CA LEU A 276 5.50 -13.26 -7.06
C LEU A 276 5.99 -11.80 -7.16
N ASN A 277 6.28 -11.17 -6.03
CA ASN A 277 6.80 -9.81 -5.96
C ASN A 277 7.62 -9.65 -4.68
N TYR A 278 8.53 -8.67 -4.64
CA TYR A 278 9.26 -8.36 -3.41
C TYR A 278 8.30 -7.89 -2.32
N THR A 279 8.50 -8.42 -1.13
CA THR A 279 7.62 -8.18 0.02
C THR A 279 8.27 -7.23 1.02
N GLY A 280 7.49 -6.67 1.92
CA GLY A 280 7.94 -5.78 2.98
C GLY A 280 6.78 -5.52 3.92
N THR A 281 6.79 -4.40 4.64
CA THR A 281 5.58 -3.94 5.34
C THR A 281 4.43 -3.73 4.37
N ASN A 282 3.22 -3.82 4.89
CA ASN A 282 1.98 -3.58 4.16
C ASN A 282 1.00 -2.84 5.09
N HIS A 283 0.24 -1.89 4.54
CA HIS A 283 -0.64 -0.99 5.27
C HIS A 283 -1.69 -0.41 4.32
N GLY A 284 -2.95 -0.35 4.75
CA GLY A 284 -4.03 0.34 4.07
C GLY A 284 -5.40 -0.10 4.59
N SER A 285 -6.44 0.08 3.77
CA SER A 285 -7.84 -0.17 4.17
C SER A 285 -8.71 -0.64 3.00
N ILE A 286 -10.03 -0.61 3.15
CA ILE A 286 -11.00 -0.85 2.10
C ILE A 286 -11.94 0.36 1.93
N GLU A 287 -12.40 0.62 0.70
CA GLU A 287 -13.34 1.72 0.42
C GLU A 287 -14.32 1.35 -0.70
N TYR A 288 -15.55 1.85 -0.59
CA TYR A 288 -16.60 1.67 -1.56
C TYR A 288 -16.65 2.83 -2.55
N ILE A 289 -16.38 2.54 -3.81
CA ILE A 289 -16.18 3.54 -4.85
C ILE A 289 -17.04 3.15 -6.06
N ASN A 290 -18.04 3.97 -6.38
CA ASN A 290 -18.90 3.81 -7.57
C ASN A 290 -19.51 2.43 -7.76
N GLY A 291 -20.02 1.80 -6.71
CA GLY A 291 -20.67 0.49 -6.85
C GLY A 291 -19.76 -0.69 -6.49
N GLU A 292 -18.46 -0.46 -6.35
CA GLU A 292 -17.43 -1.50 -6.22
C GLU A 292 -16.61 -1.29 -4.95
N TRP A 293 -16.16 -2.38 -4.33
CA TRP A 293 -15.23 -2.33 -3.20
C TRP A 293 -13.79 -2.49 -3.67
N PHE A 294 -12.89 -1.72 -3.07
CA PHE A 294 -11.46 -1.81 -3.32
C PHE A 294 -10.70 -1.98 -2.01
N VAL A 295 -9.63 -2.76 -2.04
CA VAL A 295 -8.59 -2.72 -1.00
C VAL A 295 -7.49 -1.77 -1.46
N PHE A 296 -7.02 -0.92 -0.54
CA PHE A 296 -5.88 -0.04 -0.69
C PHE A 296 -4.73 -0.59 0.14
N TYR A 297 -3.54 -0.57 -0.41
CA TYR A 297 -2.34 -1.15 0.18
C TYR A 297 -1.10 -0.46 -0.41
N HIS A 298 0.10 -0.87 -0.02
CA HIS A 298 1.32 -0.39 -0.68
C HIS A 298 2.24 -1.53 -1.10
N ARG A 299 3.15 -1.23 -2.02
CA ARG A 299 4.20 -2.16 -2.49
C ARG A 299 5.58 -1.56 -2.34
N GLN A 300 6.58 -2.44 -2.28
CA GLN A 300 7.98 -2.06 -2.20
C GLN A 300 8.55 -1.69 -3.58
N THR A 301 9.31 -0.59 -3.66
CA THR A 301 10.01 -0.19 -4.89
C THR A 301 11.45 0.20 -4.60
N ASN A 302 12.23 0.46 -5.65
CA ASN A 302 13.64 0.82 -5.58
C ASN A 302 14.55 -0.19 -4.85
N GLY A 303 14.06 -1.41 -4.60
CA GLY A 303 14.76 -2.45 -3.85
C GLY A 303 15.09 -2.02 -2.43
N SER A 304 14.20 -1.26 -1.81
CA SER A 304 14.32 -0.68 -0.47
C SER A 304 12.94 -0.61 0.18
N PRO A 305 12.85 -0.67 1.52
CA PRO A 305 11.58 -0.47 2.22
C PRO A 305 11.15 1.00 2.30
N TYR A 306 11.97 1.94 1.82
CA TYR A 306 11.81 3.39 2.03
C TYR A 306 11.30 4.16 0.80
N SER A 307 10.83 3.43 -0.22
CA SER A 307 10.24 4.00 -1.43
C SER A 307 8.99 3.21 -1.76
N ARG A 308 7.98 3.32 -0.91
CA ARG A 308 6.74 2.56 -1.05
C ARG A 308 5.73 3.33 -1.89
N GLN A 309 4.93 2.61 -2.69
CA GLN A 309 3.90 3.21 -3.54
C GLN A 309 2.54 2.59 -3.27
N GLY A 310 1.53 3.45 -3.13
CA GLY A 310 0.12 3.06 -2.98
C GLY A 310 -0.40 2.30 -4.20
N CYS A 311 -1.09 1.20 -3.93
CA CYS A 311 -1.79 0.36 -4.88
C CYS A 311 -3.23 0.13 -4.37
N ALA A 312 -4.13 -0.21 -5.28
CA ALA A 312 -5.48 -0.61 -4.95
C ALA A 312 -5.96 -1.70 -5.90
N ASP A 313 -6.81 -2.61 -5.45
CA ASP A 313 -7.39 -3.64 -6.30
C ASP A 313 -8.83 -3.92 -5.87
N LYS A 314 -9.69 -4.26 -6.84
CA LYS A 314 -11.09 -4.58 -6.59
C LYS A 314 -11.20 -5.84 -5.71
N ILE A 315 -12.03 -5.76 -4.69
CA ILE A 315 -12.43 -6.89 -3.83
C ILE A 315 -13.93 -7.13 -3.94
N GLU A 316 -14.37 -8.30 -3.50
CA GLU A 316 -15.78 -8.63 -3.29
C GLU A 316 -16.00 -8.91 -1.81
N ILE A 317 -17.04 -8.29 -1.24
CA ILE A 317 -17.57 -8.67 0.07
C ILE A 317 -18.74 -9.60 -0.22
N LEU A 318 -18.56 -10.88 0.10
CA LEU A 318 -19.55 -11.91 -0.15
C LEU A 318 -20.80 -11.71 0.74
N PRO A 319 -21.95 -12.35 0.40
CA PRO A 319 -23.18 -12.20 1.18
C PRO A 319 -23.08 -12.59 2.66
N ASP A 320 -22.11 -13.44 3.03
CA ASP A 320 -21.81 -13.82 4.42
C ASP A 320 -20.86 -12.84 5.13
N GLY A 321 -20.48 -11.75 4.45
CA GLY A 321 -19.56 -10.74 4.92
C GLY A 321 -18.08 -11.09 4.73
N SER A 322 -17.75 -12.26 4.17
CA SER A 322 -16.35 -12.65 3.94
C SER A 322 -15.72 -11.95 2.73
N ILE A 323 -14.41 -11.76 2.77
CA ILE A 323 -13.62 -11.15 1.70
C ILE A 323 -12.60 -12.20 1.26
N PRO A 324 -12.76 -12.81 0.07
CA PRO A 324 -11.77 -13.72 -0.47
C PRO A 324 -10.44 -13.02 -0.70
N GLN A 325 -9.34 -13.73 -0.44
CA GLN A 325 -8.03 -13.22 -0.80
C GLN A 325 -7.95 -12.97 -2.32
N ILE A 326 -7.46 -11.79 -2.70
CA ILE A 326 -7.20 -11.43 -4.09
C ILE A 326 -5.70 -11.40 -4.39
N ARG A 327 -5.38 -11.25 -5.68
CA ARG A 327 -4.01 -11.07 -6.18
C ARG A 327 -3.76 -9.60 -6.46
N MET A 328 -2.50 -9.18 -6.37
CA MET A 328 -2.07 -7.89 -6.90
C MET A 328 -2.32 -7.83 -8.41
N THR A 329 -2.84 -6.71 -8.90
CA THR A 329 -3.03 -6.50 -10.35
C THR A 329 -2.43 -5.18 -10.85
N SER A 330 -2.24 -5.09 -12.17
CA SER A 330 -1.85 -3.85 -12.86
C SER A 330 -3.05 -2.92 -13.08
N GLN A 331 -4.28 -3.44 -12.97
CA GLN A 331 -5.51 -2.70 -13.26
C GLN A 331 -5.73 -1.57 -12.27
N GLY A 332 -5.34 -1.73 -11.00
CA GLY A 332 -5.50 -0.69 -10.01
C GLY A 332 -6.95 -0.42 -9.68
N LEU A 333 -7.30 0.87 -9.67
CA LEU A 333 -8.68 1.34 -9.56
C LEU A 333 -9.48 1.14 -10.86
N ASN A 334 -8.87 0.58 -11.90
CA ASN A 334 -9.60 0.06 -13.05
C ASN A 334 -10.28 -1.25 -12.61
N ALA A 335 -11.60 -1.24 -12.41
CA ALA A 335 -12.37 -2.41 -12.01
C ALA A 335 -12.52 -3.49 -13.11
N ALA A 336 -11.74 -3.40 -14.20
CA ALA A 336 -11.79 -4.27 -15.37
C ALA A 336 -10.42 -4.37 -16.04
N ALA A 337 -10.27 -5.35 -16.95
CA ALA A 337 -9.05 -5.53 -17.72
C ALA A 337 -8.67 -4.26 -18.49
N LEU A 338 -7.36 -3.98 -18.53
CA LEU A 338 -6.81 -2.86 -19.29
C LEU A 338 -7.00 -3.09 -20.80
N PRO A 339 -7.09 -2.03 -21.62
CA PRO A 339 -7.16 -2.19 -23.07
C PRO A 339 -5.99 -3.02 -23.63
N GLY A 340 -6.27 -4.07 -24.41
CA GLY A 340 -5.24 -4.89 -25.06
C GLY A 340 -4.54 -4.23 -26.26
N ILE A 341 -4.72 -2.93 -26.46
CA ILE A 341 -4.00 -2.09 -27.43
C ILE A 341 -3.60 -0.82 -26.67
N GLY A 342 -2.37 -0.36 -26.84
CA GLY A 342 -1.86 0.85 -26.20
C GLY A 342 -0.48 0.67 -25.56
N GLU A 343 0.12 1.79 -25.16
CA GLU A 343 1.41 1.83 -24.47
C GLU A 343 1.23 1.88 -22.95
N TYR A 344 2.02 1.07 -22.25
CA TYR A 344 2.03 0.94 -20.80
C TYR A 344 3.46 1.07 -20.25
N GLY A 345 3.62 1.90 -19.22
CA GLY A 345 4.87 1.96 -18.46
C GLY A 345 5.12 0.65 -17.73
N SER A 346 6.37 0.19 -17.69
CA SER A 346 6.72 -1.07 -17.03
C SER A 346 6.50 -1.04 -15.51
N GLY A 347 6.37 0.16 -14.91
CA GLY A 347 6.07 0.37 -13.51
C GLY A 347 4.74 -0.23 -13.05
N ILE A 348 3.82 -0.56 -13.97
CA ILE A 348 2.54 -1.19 -13.62
C ILE A 348 2.64 -2.70 -13.36
N ALA A 349 3.83 -3.30 -13.45
CA ALA A 349 3.99 -4.72 -13.13
C ALA A 349 3.52 -5.00 -11.70
N CYS A 350 2.65 -6.00 -11.57
CA CYS A 350 2.15 -6.49 -10.29
C CYS A 350 2.93 -7.71 -9.79
N CYS A 351 3.79 -8.28 -10.64
CA CYS A 351 4.71 -9.34 -10.30
C CYS A 351 6.13 -8.98 -10.77
N LEU A 352 7.13 -9.19 -9.92
CA LEU A 352 8.54 -8.95 -10.24
C LEU A 352 9.43 -9.91 -9.45
N MET A 353 10.22 -10.72 -10.15
CA MET A 353 11.11 -11.71 -9.53
C MET A 353 12.46 -11.75 -10.23
N GLY A 354 13.53 -11.96 -9.47
CA GLY A 354 14.82 -12.36 -10.02
C GLY A 354 14.86 -13.86 -10.36
N PRO A 355 15.97 -14.36 -10.91
CA PRO A 355 16.15 -15.79 -11.21
C PRO A 355 15.97 -16.70 -9.99
N GLY A 356 16.32 -16.21 -8.79
CA GLY A 356 16.13 -16.92 -7.52
C GLY A 356 14.77 -16.66 -6.87
N GLY A 357 13.83 -16.01 -7.55
CA GLY A 357 12.56 -15.56 -6.99
C GLY A 357 12.62 -14.14 -6.43
N ALA A 358 11.56 -13.78 -5.70
CA ALA A 358 11.50 -12.54 -4.90
C ALA A 358 11.71 -12.86 -3.41
N CYS A 359 12.00 -11.85 -2.61
CA CYS A 359 12.25 -12.01 -1.18
C CYS A 359 11.66 -10.83 -0.38
N ASN A 360 11.65 -10.99 0.94
CA ASN A 360 11.28 -9.92 1.86
C ASN A 360 12.40 -8.87 1.96
N ILE A 361 12.01 -7.59 1.95
CA ILE A 361 12.88 -6.43 2.12
C ILE A 361 12.56 -5.78 3.49
N PRO A 362 13.11 -6.28 4.61
CA PRO A 362 12.87 -5.69 5.92
C PRO A 362 13.57 -4.33 6.05
N ALA A 363 13.20 -3.57 7.08
CA ALA A 363 13.85 -2.31 7.44
C ALA A 363 15.38 -2.44 7.47
N HIS A 364 16.08 -1.39 7.03
CA HIS A 364 17.54 -1.31 6.94
C HIS A 364 18.19 -2.28 5.95
N THR A 365 17.42 -2.88 5.05
CA THR A 365 17.96 -3.68 3.94
C THR A 365 17.84 -2.96 2.60
N LYS A 366 18.75 -3.31 1.69
CA LYS A 366 18.72 -2.88 0.30
C LYS A 366 19.04 -4.09 -0.57
N LEU A 367 18.21 -4.33 -1.58
CA LEU A 367 18.48 -5.39 -2.54
C LEU A 367 19.79 -5.09 -3.28
N ASP A 368 20.62 -6.10 -3.45
CA ASP A 368 21.82 -6.02 -4.27
C ASP A 368 21.50 -5.97 -5.78
N ASP A 369 22.50 -5.66 -6.60
CA ASP A 369 22.35 -5.56 -8.06
C ASP A 369 22.19 -6.92 -8.76
N THR A 370 21.82 -7.99 -8.06
CA THR A 370 21.36 -9.24 -8.69
C THR A 370 19.84 -9.29 -8.87
N HIS A 371 19.11 -8.48 -8.11
CA HIS A 371 17.65 -8.44 -8.11
C HIS A 371 17.12 -7.34 -9.05
N PRO A 372 16.04 -7.61 -9.82
CA PRO A 372 15.32 -6.55 -10.51
C PRO A 372 14.56 -5.66 -9.53
N ARG A 373 14.33 -4.41 -9.92
CA ARG A 373 13.55 -3.45 -9.12
C ARG A 373 12.85 -2.41 -9.97
N PHE A 374 11.71 -1.95 -9.52
CA PHE A 374 11.14 -0.68 -9.97
C PHE A 374 12.07 0.46 -9.53
N THR A 375 12.48 1.34 -10.43
CA THR A 375 13.29 2.51 -10.09
C THR A 375 12.96 3.65 -11.04
N GLN A 376 13.56 4.82 -10.84
CA GLN A 376 13.15 6.06 -11.51
C GLN A 376 14.36 6.79 -12.08
N GLU A 377 14.17 7.40 -13.24
CA GLU A 377 15.07 8.44 -13.75
C GLU A 377 14.43 9.81 -13.56
N LYS A 378 15.26 10.82 -13.26
CA LYS A 378 14.82 12.21 -13.37
C LYS A 378 14.42 12.45 -14.83
N GLY A 379 13.22 13.00 -15.04
CA GLY A 379 12.83 13.49 -16.35
C GLY A 379 13.69 14.69 -16.76
N THR A 380 13.54 15.15 -18.00
CA THR A 380 14.09 16.44 -18.43
C THR A 380 13.35 17.59 -17.73
N GLU A 381 13.81 18.85 -17.83
CA GLU A 381 13.02 20.00 -17.33
C GLU A 381 11.60 20.08 -17.96
N ALA A 382 11.39 19.42 -19.11
CA ALA A 382 10.11 19.31 -19.79
C ALA A 382 9.28 18.08 -19.39
N ASP A 383 9.88 17.06 -18.77
CA ASP A 383 9.22 15.77 -18.46
C ASP A 383 9.21 15.49 -16.96
N LYS A 384 8.04 15.04 -16.44
CA LYS A 384 7.97 14.48 -15.08
C LYS A 384 8.81 13.21 -15.01
N PRO A 385 9.39 12.87 -13.83
CA PRO A 385 10.14 11.62 -13.68
C PRO A 385 9.28 10.40 -14.05
N TYR A 386 9.91 9.39 -14.65
CA TYR A 386 9.22 8.15 -15.03
C TYR A 386 9.88 6.94 -14.36
N GLN A 387 9.06 5.94 -14.07
CA GLN A 387 9.49 4.68 -13.49
C GLN A 387 9.80 3.66 -14.59
N TYR A 388 10.78 2.80 -14.35
CA TYR A 388 11.15 1.68 -15.20
C TYR A 388 11.58 0.48 -14.34
N ILE A 389 11.64 -0.72 -14.92
CA ILE A 389 12.22 -1.89 -14.27
C ILE A 389 13.69 -1.95 -14.66
N ARG A 390 14.58 -1.95 -13.65
CA ARG A 390 16.01 -2.14 -13.84
C ARG A 390 16.40 -3.56 -13.50
N ASN A 391 17.47 -4.04 -14.15
CA ASN A 391 18.23 -5.23 -13.77
C ASN A 391 17.45 -6.55 -13.91
N LEU A 392 16.74 -6.70 -15.02
CA LEU A 392 16.26 -8.01 -15.48
C LEU A 392 17.47 -8.82 -15.96
N ARG A 393 17.84 -9.86 -15.21
CA ARG A 393 18.92 -10.82 -15.53
C ARG A 393 18.34 -12.13 -16.06
N ASP A 394 19.18 -13.04 -16.58
CA ASP A 394 18.70 -14.32 -17.11
C ASP A 394 17.73 -15.00 -16.15
N GLY A 395 16.51 -15.28 -16.59
CA GLY A 395 15.44 -15.87 -15.78
C GLY A 395 14.61 -14.89 -14.93
N ALA A 396 14.93 -13.59 -14.90
CA ALA A 396 14.09 -12.59 -14.25
C ALA A 396 12.75 -12.42 -14.98
N VAL A 397 11.70 -12.15 -14.21
CA VAL A 397 10.31 -12.11 -14.68
C VAL A 397 9.62 -10.83 -14.24
N ALA A 398 8.92 -10.18 -15.16
CA ALA A 398 7.95 -9.12 -14.88
C ALA A 398 6.55 -9.56 -15.37
N GLY A 399 5.54 -9.50 -14.49
CA GLY A 399 4.17 -9.93 -14.77
C GLY A 399 3.16 -8.80 -14.65
N TYR A 400 2.17 -8.81 -15.54
CA TYR A 400 1.15 -7.77 -15.68
C TYR A 400 -0.24 -8.40 -15.81
N ARG A 401 -1.24 -7.86 -15.11
CA ARG A 401 -2.60 -8.43 -15.03
C ARG A 401 -3.66 -7.34 -14.99
N PHE A 402 -4.78 -7.38 -15.71
CA PHE A 402 -5.10 -8.16 -16.91
C PHE A 402 -5.31 -7.21 -18.07
N PHE A 403 -5.29 -7.74 -19.29
CA PHE A 403 -5.55 -7.00 -20.53
C PHE A 403 -6.62 -7.69 -21.36
N ASP A 404 -7.57 -6.93 -21.90
CA ASP A 404 -8.58 -7.39 -22.85
C ASP A 404 -7.98 -7.42 -24.27
N MET A 405 -7.39 -8.55 -24.65
CA MET A 405 -6.70 -8.72 -25.94
C MET A 405 -7.71 -8.91 -27.07
N LYS A 406 -7.63 -8.04 -28.09
CA LYS A 406 -8.49 -8.12 -29.28
C LYS A 406 -7.71 -7.81 -30.55
N ARG A 407 -7.59 -8.78 -31.46
CA ARG A 407 -6.94 -8.63 -32.77
C ARG A 407 -5.50 -8.10 -32.66
N LEU A 408 -4.75 -8.58 -31.68
CA LEU A 408 -3.37 -8.19 -31.44
C LEU A 408 -2.44 -8.86 -32.46
N GLN A 409 -1.52 -8.11 -33.06
CA GLN A 409 -0.58 -8.63 -34.07
C GLN A 409 0.88 -8.43 -33.68
N LYS A 410 1.19 -7.41 -32.88
CA LYS A 410 2.55 -7.04 -32.52
C LYS A 410 2.64 -6.60 -31.07
N ILE A 411 3.86 -6.72 -30.55
CA ILE A 411 4.27 -6.12 -29.29
C ILE A 411 5.57 -5.36 -29.51
N ALA A 412 5.66 -4.17 -28.93
CA ALA A 412 6.89 -3.39 -28.87
C ALA A 412 7.33 -3.23 -27.42
N VAL A 413 8.63 -3.12 -27.18
CA VAL A 413 9.21 -2.81 -25.87
C VAL A 413 10.24 -1.70 -25.99
N CYS A 414 10.22 -0.77 -25.04
CA CYS A 414 11.23 0.26 -24.90
C CYS A 414 12.27 -0.19 -23.87
N VAL A 415 13.48 -0.49 -24.34
CA VAL A 415 14.53 -1.14 -23.54
C VAL A 415 15.89 -0.47 -23.70
N ARG A 416 16.77 -0.71 -22.72
CA ARG A 416 18.21 -0.41 -22.78
C ARG A 416 18.97 -1.33 -21.83
N GLY A 417 20.28 -1.34 -21.92
CA GLY A 417 21.16 -1.99 -20.95
C GLY A 417 22.38 -2.63 -21.60
N ASP A 418 23.30 -3.05 -20.74
CA ASP A 418 24.33 -4.01 -21.10
C ASP A 418 23.70 -5.41 -21.07
N ALA A 419 22.95 -5.75 -22.12
CA ALA A 419 22.14 -6.96 -22.20
C ALA A 419 22.15 -7.51 -23.64
N GLU A 420 22.32 -8.82 -23.79
CA GLU A 420 22.25 -9.52 -25.07
C GLU A 420 21.47 -10.83 -24.90
N GLY A 421 20.46 -11.04 -25.75
CA GLY A 421 19.63 -12.23 -25.69
C GLY A 421 18.22 -11.98 -26.23
N LYS A 422 17.20 -12.35 -25.46
CA LYS A 422 15.80 -12.16 -25.84
C LYS A 422 14.90 -11.94 -24.63
N LEU A 423 13.80 -11.22 -24.87
CA LEU A 423 12.69 -11.11 -23.94
C LEU A 423 11.55 -12.00 -24.45
N LEU A 424 11.23 -13.03 -23.66
CA LEU A 424 10.13 -13.95 -23.94
C LEU A 424 8.84 -13.38 -23.36
N VAL A 425 7.78 -13.32 -24.17
CA VAL A 425 6.47 -12.84 -23.75
C VAL A 425 5.47 -13.98 -23.81
N SER A 426 4.90 -14.38 -22.67
CA SER A 426 3.82 -15.37 -22.57
C SER A 426 2.55 -14.76 -22.01
N VAL A 427 1.41 -15.43 -22.22
CA VAL A 427 0.08 -15.00 -21.74
C VAL A 427 -0.39 -15.70 -20.46
N SER A 428 0.51 -16.47 -19.84
CA SER A 428 0.28 -17.15 -18.58
C SER A 428 1.61 -17.35 -17.84
N PRO A 429 1.59 -17.44 -16.49
CA PRO A 429 2.81 -17.67 -15.72
C PRO A 429 3.45 -19.00 -16.14
N GLY A 430 4.73 -18.98 -16.54
CA GLY A 430 5.46 -20.17 -16.97
C GLY A 430 4.96 -20.81 -18.28
N GLY A 431 4.05 -20.17 -19.01
CA GLY A 431 3.55 -20.65 -20.30
C GLY A 431 4.55 -20.51 -21.44
N GLU A 432 4.25 -21.12 -22.59
CA GLU A 432 5.03 -20.98 -23.82
C GLU A 432 5.07 -19.52 -24.28
N ALA A 433 6.21 -19.11 -24.84
CA ALA A 433 6.38 -17.76 -25.38
C ALA A 433 5.53 -17.58 -26.64
N ALA A 434 4.64 -16.60 -26.61
CA ALA A 434 3.86 -16.15 -27.77
C ALA A 434 4.59 -15.06 -28.59
N ALA A 435 5.62 -14.44 -28.03
CA ALA A 435 6.61 -13.66 -28.77
C ALA A 435 8.02 -13.83 -28.19
N GLU A 436 9.02 -13.71 -29.06
CA GLU A 436 10.41 -13.54 -28.69
C GLU A 436 10.92 -12.22 -29.25
N ILE A 437 11.32 -11.30 -28.37
CA ILE A 437 11.84 -10.00 -28.77
C ILE A 437 13.37 -10.04 -28.65
N PRO A 438 14.13 -9.89 -29.74
CA PRO A 438 15.59 -9.91 -29.68
C PRO A 438 16.10 -8.69 -28.91
N ILE A 439 17.02 -8.91 -27.97
CA ILE A 439 17.62 -7.87 -27.15
C ILE A 439 19.09 -7.75 -27.54
N ALA A 440 19.49 -6.54 -27.92
CA ALA A 440 20.87 -6.17 -28.18
C ALA A 440 21.30 -5.06 -27.21
N ARG A 441 22.60 -5.00 -26.96
CA ARG A 441 23.20 -3.99 -26.10
C ARG A 441 22.87 -2.59 -26.61
N ALA A 442 22.34 -1.74 -25.74
CA ALA A 442 21.99 -0.37 -26.06
C ALA A 442 22.17 0.53 -24.83
N GLU A 443 22.91 1.64 -24.98
CA GLU A 443 23.05 2.63 -23.90
C GLU A 443 21.81 3.53 -23.78
N GLN A 444 21.21 3.86 -24.93
CA GLN A 444 20.02 4.70 -25.03
C GLN A 444 18.75 3.82 -25.07
N TRP A 445 17.64 4.39 -24.63
CA TRP A 445 16.33 3.78 -24.79
C TRP A 445 16.02 3.55 -26.28
N SER A 446 15.65 2.34 -26.63
CA SER A 446 15.32 1.93 -28.00
C SER A 446 14.09 1.05 -28.01
N ASN A 447 13.28 1.18 -29.06
CA ASN A 447 12.11 0.35 -29.26
C ASN A 447 12.48 -0.86 -30.10
N VAL A 448 12.07 -2.04 -29.64
CA VAL A 448 12.19 -3.29 -30.38
C VAL A 448 10.81 -3.93 -30.49
N GLU A 449 10.45 -4.34 -31.70
CA GLU A 449 9.16 -4.96 -32.00
C GLU A 449 9.32 -6.44 -32.32
N ALA A 450 8.28 -7.22 -32.01
CA ALA A 450 8.12 -8.59 -32.49
C ALA A 450 6.67 -8.86 -32.90
N SER A 451 6.48 -9.89 -33.73
CA SER A 451 5.15 -10.43 -33.99
C SER A 451 4.61 -11.06 -32.71
N PHE A 452 3.36 -10.77 -32.39
CA PHE A 452 2.69 -11.27 -31.19
C PHE A 452 1.21 -11.47 -31.48
N SER A 453 0.81 -12.72 -31.64
CA SER A 453 -0.55 -13.11 -31.96
C SER A 453 -1.05 -14.10 -30.92
N VAL A 454 -2.09 -13.71 -30.18
CA VAL A 454 -2.69 -14.52 -29.12
C VAL A 454 -4.21 -14.55 -29.28
N PRO A 455 -4.89 -15.61 -28.82
CA PRO A 455 -6.34 -15.66 -28.91
C PRO A 455 -6.99 -14.53 -28.11
N ASP A 456 -8.07 -13.95 -28.67
CA ASP A 456 -8.84 -12.87 -28.04
C ASP A 456 -9.35 -13.24 -26.64
N GLY A 457 -9.46 -12.22 -25.79
CA GLY A 457 -10.01 -12.28 -24.43
C GLY A 457 -9.05 -11.74 -23.37
N GLU A 458 -9.49 -11.84 -22.11
CA GLU A 458 -8.69 -11.38 -20.98
C GLU A 458 -7.44 -12.26 -20.79
N ARG A 459 -6.27 -11.63 -20.76
CA ARG A 459 -4.97 -12.31 -20.60
C ARG A 459 -4.07 -11.59 -19.62
N GLU A 460 -3.17 -12.36 -19.02
CA GLU A 460 -2.00 -11.82 -18.35
C GLU A 460 -0.87 -11.63 -19.37
N LEU A 461 0.15 -10.88 -19.00
CA LEU A 461 1.38 -10.76 -19.76
C LEU A 461 2.57 -11.05 -18.85
N TRP A 462 3.46 -11.93 -19.29
CA TRP A 462 4.61 -12.39 -18.53
C TRP A 462 5.87 -12.27 -19.36
N PHE A 463 6.78 -11.41 -18.91
CA PHE A 463 8.00 -11.04 -19.61
C PHE A 463 9.16 -11.72 -18.90
N THR A 464 9.79 -12.71 -19.55
CA THR A 464 10.96 -13.42 -19.02
C THR A 464 12.20 -13.05 -19.82
N TYR A 465 13.22 -12.48 -19.17
CA TYR A 465 14.48 -12.21 -19.85
C TYR A 465 15.32 -13.50 -19.95
N LYS A 466 15.87 -13.76 -21.13
CA LYS A 466 16.80 -14.87 -21.39
C LYS A 466 18.04 -14.36 -22.11
N GLY A 467 19.19 -14.39 -21.46
CA GLY A 467 20.42 -13.86 -22.03
C GLY A 467 21.41 -13.32 -21.01
N ASP A 468 22.50 -12.74 -21.49
CA ASP A 468 23.59 -12.24 -20.68
C ASP A 468 23.35 -10.78 -20.26
N GLY A 469 23.92 -10.39 -19.12
CA GLY A 469 23.89 -9.01 -18.65
C GLY A 469 22.60 -8.60 -17.94
N ALA A 470 22.27 -7.31 -17.99
CA ALA A 470 21.20 -6.67 -17.22
C ALA A 470 20.34 -5.74 -18.08
N LEU A 471 19.12 -6.18 -18.39
CA LEU A 471 18.15 -5.44 -19.18
C LEU A 471 17.38 -4.45 -18.29
N SER A 472 17.13 -3.26 -18.82
CA SER A 472 16.15 -2.30 -18.29
C SER A 472 14.97 -2.19 -19.25
N LEU A 473 13.76 -2.25 -18.71
CA LEU A 473 12.50 -2.15 -19.44
C LEU A 473 11.76 -0.89 -18.98
N LYS A 474 11.44 0.03 -19.90
CA LYS A 474 10.74 1.29 -19.62
C LYS A 474 9.24 1.20 -19.88
N SER A 475 8.87 0.65 -21.03
CA SER A 475 7.46 0.51 -21.44
C SER A 475 7.31 -0.66 -22.40
N PHE A 476 6.06 -1.07 -22.63
CA PHE A 476 5.67 -1.96 -23.70
C PHE A 476 4.41 -1.42 -24.39
N GLU A 477 4.24 -1.75 -25.66
CA GLU A 477 3.10 -1.34 -26.46
C GLU A 477 2.46 -2.55 -27.15
N LEU A 478 1.14 -2.66 -27.01
CA LEU A 478 0.33 -3.69 -27.64
C LEU A 478 -0.31 -3.11 -28.91
N LEU A 479 -0.06 -3.74 -30.05
CA LEU A 479 -0.34 -3.20 -31.39
C LEU A 479 -1.20 -4.15 -32.24
N SER A 480 -2.22 -3.59 -32.88
CA SER A 480 -3.15 -4.30 -33.78
C SER A 480 -2.60 -4.55 -35.18
#